data_AF-A0A950EGS8-F1
#
_entry.id   AF-A0A950EGS8-F1
#
_cell.length_a   1.000
_cell.length_b   1.000
_cell.length_c   1.000
_cell.angle_alpha   90.00
_cell.angle_beta   90.00
_cell.angle_gamma   90.00
#
_symmetry.space_group_name_H-M   'P 1'
#
loop_
_entity.id
_entity.type
_entity.pdbx_description
1 polymer ?
#
loop_
_entity_poly.entity_id
_entity_poly.type
_entity_poly.pdbx_seq_one_letter_code
_entity_poly.pdbx_strand_id
1 'polypeptide(L)'
;MQYNPSNPLIVQGDRTILLEVDNPLHAEARDAIAPFAELEKSPEHIHTYRLTPLSLWNAAAAGISADEMIDALGMYSKFPLPPNLPVDLRELVGRYGRVSLRRVEGVLRLITQDKALLEELARQKGVRDYLGERIDATSFAVDDAHRGVLKQALIGVGYPAEDLAGYTDGSDLAVSLREIARTGHPFQVRDYQRMAVEAFHAGGDARGGSGVVVLPCGAGKTIVGLAALAILKKSTLVLTTSTTAVEQWRREIL
;
A
#
# COMPACT_ATOMS: atom_id res chain seq x y z
N MET A 1 -8.40 -0.21 -32.45
CA MET A 1 -9.17 -1.36 -32.97
C MET A 1 -8.31 -2.61 -32.88
N GLN A 2 -8.25 -3.27 -31.72
CA GLN A 2 -7.75 -4.64 -31.71
C GLN A 2 -8.40 -5.39 -30.56
N TYR A 3 -9.31 -6.30 -30.93
CA TYR A 3 -9.78 -7.36 -30.07
C TYR A 3 -8.70 -8.44 -30.08
N ASN A 4 -8.24 -8.88 -28.91
CA ASN A 4 -7.26 -9.95 -28.79
C ASN A 4 -7.84 -11.12 -27.97
N PRO A 5 -8.32 -12.21 -28.61
CA PRO A 5 -8.98 -13.30 -27.91
C PRO A 5 -8.04 -14.09 -26.98
N SER A 6 -6.71 -14.03 -27.17
CA SER A 6 -5.77 -14.71 -26.29
C SER A 6 -5.62 -14.03 -24.93
N ASN A 7 -5.99 -12.76 -24.83
CA ASN A 7 -5.83 -11.96 -23.63
C ASN A 7 -6.94 -12.25 -22.60
N PRO A 8 -6.62 -12.33 -21.29
CA PRO A 8 -7.55 -12.81 -20.27
C PRO A 8 -8.37 -11.69 -19.59
N LEU A 9 -8.02 -10.41 -19.76
CA LEU A 9 -8.69 -9.31 -19.06
C LEU A 9 -9.83 -8.71 -19.89
N ILE A 10 -10.91 -8.35 -19.20
CA ILE A 10 -11.95 -7.46 -19.71
C ILE A 10 -12.02 -6.27 -18.75
N VAL A 11 -11.58 -5.11 -19.22
CA VAL A 11 -11.54 -3.88 -18.42
C VAL A 11 -12.77 -3.02 -18.73
N GLN A 12 -13.54 -2.69 -17.69
CA GLN A 12 -14.82 -1.98 -17.80
C GLN A 12 -14.67 -0.50 -17.42
N GLY A 13 -15.57 0.34 -17.93
CA GLY A 13 -15.55 1.80 -17.70
C GLY A 13 -15.82 2.21 -16.25
N ASP A 14 -16.44 1.33 -15.46
CA ASP A 14 -16.69 1.51 -14.03
C ASP A 14 -15.51 1.02 -13.14
N ARG A 15 -14.34 0.81 -13.76
CA ARG A 15 -13.10 0.34 -13.12
C ARG A 15 -13.14 -1.10 -12.60
N THR A 16 -14.13 -1.88 -13.04
CA THR A 16 -14.15 -3.33 -12.84
C THR A 16 -13.23 -4.02 -13.85
N ILE A 17 -12.51 -5.05 -13.42
CA ILE A 17 -11.68 -5.90 -14.26
C ILE A 17 -12.15 -7.34 -14.08
N LEU A 18 -12.48 -8.01 -15.17
CA LEU A 18 -12.77 -9.44 -15.18
C LEU A 18 -11.55 -10.18 -15.71
N LEU A 19 -11.07 -11.16 -14.96
CA LEU A 19 -9.92 -11.98 -15.30
C LEU A 19 -10.37 -13.43 -15.47
N GLU A 20 -10.24 -13.96 -16.69
CA GLU A 20 -10.54 -15.37 -16.99
C GLU A 20 -9.50 -16.30 -16.34
N VAL A 21 -9.96 -17.31 -15.60
CA VAL A 21 -9.10 -18.24 -14.84
C VAL A 21 -8.50 -19.32 -15.74
N ASP A 22 -9.29 -19.84 -16.68
CA ASP A 22 -8.89 -20.93 -17.59
C ASP A 22 -8.00 -20.46 -18.75
N ASN A 23 -7.66 -19.16 -18.82
CA ASN A 23 -6.83 -18.59 -19.87
C ASN A 23 -5.33 -18.86 -19.61
N PRO A 24 -4.54 -19.27 -20.62
CA PRO A 24 -3.10 -19.53 -20.45
C PRO A 24 -2.28 -18.37 -19.86
N LEU A 25 -2.70 -17.12 -20.08
CA LEU A 25 -2.04 -15.91 -19.56
C LEU A 25 -2.59 -15.45 -18.21
N HIS A 26 -3.39 -16.27 -17.53
CA HIS A 26 -4.05 -15.91 -16.27
C HIS A 26 -3.07 -15.45 -15.20
N ALA A 27 -1.99 -16.20 -14.99
CA ALA A 27 -1.02 -15.93 -13.93
C ALA A 27 -0.28 -14.60 -14.19
N GLU A 28 0.17 -14.40 -15.42
CA GLU A 28 0.88 -13.20 -15.86
C GLU A 28 -0.01 -11.96 -15.76
N ALA A 29 -1.26 -12.05 -16.23
CA ALA A 29 -2.20 -10.94 -16.16
C ALA A 29 -2.61 -10.62 -14.71
N ARG A 30 -2.79 -11.64 -13.87
CA ARG A 30 -3.04 -11.48 -12.44
C ARG A 30 -1.90 -10.72 -11.76
N ASP A 31 -0.67 -11.17 -11.98
CA ASP A 31 0.51 -10.60 -11.36
C ASP A 31 0.79 -9.17 -11.88
N ALA A 32 0.43 -8.88 -13.13
CA ALA A 32 0.54 -7.55 -13.71
C ALA A 32 -0.41 -6.51 -13.08
N ILE A 33 -1.64 -6.90 -12.71
CA ILE A 33 -2.63 -5.97 -12.11
C ILE A 33 -2.61 -5.96 -10.58
N ALA A 34 -2.08 -7.01 -9.94
CA ALA A 34 -2.05 -7.17 -8.49
C ALA A 34 -1.49 -5.95 -7.71
N PRO A 35 -0.48 -5.20 -8.23
CA PRO A 35 0.03 -4.05 -7.50
C PRO A 35 -0.96 -2.88 -7.37
N PHE A 36 -1.95 -2.77 -8.25
CA PHE A 36 -2.82 -1.58 -8.35
C PHE A 36 -4.32 -1.89 -8.50
N ALA A 37 -4.71 -3.16 -8.39
CA ALA A 37 -6.10 -3.61 -8.42
C ALA A 37 -6.43 -4.51 -7.22
N GLU A 38 -7.62 -4.31 -6.63
CA GLU A 38 -8.10 -5.09 -5.48
C GLU A 38 -8.98 -6.25 -5.94
N LEU A 39 -8.71 -7.45 -5.44
CA LEU A 39 -9.58 -8.62 -5.68
C LEU A 39 -10.90 -8.47 -4.91
N GLU A 40 -12.02 -8.39 -5.63
CA GLU A 40 -13.37 -8.39 -5.02
C GLU A 40 -13.91 -9.82 -4.87
N LYS A 41 -13.78 -10.66 -5.91
CA LYS A 41 -14.35 -12.02 -5.95
C LYS A 41 -13.47 -12.97 -6.75
N SER A 42 -13.36 -14.22 -6.31
CA SER A 42 -12.59 -15.28 -6.99
C SER A 42 -13.38 -16.59 -7.15
N PRO A 43 -14.48 -16.61 -7.92
CA PRO A 43 -15.16 -17.84 -8.31
C PRO A 43 -14.34 -18.62 -9.36
N GLU A 44 -14.76 -19.84 -9.65
CA GLU A 44 -14.01 -20.83 -10.44
C GLU A 44 -13.49 -20.33 -11.80
N HIS A 45 -14.30 -19.60 -12.57
CA HIS A 45 -13.96 -19.26 -13.96
C HIS A 45 -13.55 -17.80 -14.19
N ILE A 46 -14.01 -16.87 -13.36
CA ILE A 46 -13.79 -15.42 -13.58
C ILE A 46 -13.51 -14.74 -12.25
N HIS A 47 -12.28 -14.25 -12.07
CA HIS A 47 -11.96 -13.37 -10.95
C HIS A 47 -12.39 -11.93 -11.25
N THR A 48 -12.93 -11.23 -10.26
CA THR A 48 -13.33 -9.82 -10.36
C THR A 48 -12.40 -8.97 -9.52
N TYR A 49 -11.76 -8.00 -10.15
CA TYR A 49 -10.94 -6.98 -9.50
C TYR A 49 -11.55 -5.59 -9.69
N ARG A 50 -11.15 -4.65 -8.84
CA ARG A 50 -11.55 -3.24 -8.88
C ARG A 50 -10.33 -2.33 -8.79
N LEU A 51 -10.29 -1.30 -9.65
CA LEU A 51 -9.37 -0.18 -9.46
C LEU A 51 -10.01 0.84 -8.51
N THR A 52 -9.51 0.89 -7.28
CA THR A 52 -9.96 1.83 -6.25
C THR A 52 -8.98 3.01 -6.19
N PRO A 53 -9.41 4.21 -5.73
CA PRO A 53 -8.46 5.31 -5.51
C PRO A 53 -7.30 4.90 -4.59
N LEU A 54 -7.58 4.13 -3.53
CA LEU A 54 -6.57 3.69 -2.57
C LEU A 54 -5.53 2.75 -3.20
N SER A 55 -5.96 1.75 -3.96
CA SER A 55 -5.02 0.82 -4.64
C SER A 55 -4.15 1.54 -5.67
N LEU A 56 -4.72 2.46 -6.44
CA LEU A 56 -3.97 3.29 -7.39
C LEU A 56 -2.95 4.19 -6.68
N TRP A 57 -3.31 4.83 -5.57
CA TRP A 57 -2.39 5.66 -4.80
C TRP A 57 -1.31 4.85 -4.08
N ASN A 58 -1.62 3.65 -3.60
CA ASN A 58 -0.63 2.74 -3.03
C ASN A 58 0.39 2.30 -4.09
N ALA A 59 -0.07 1.99 -5.29
CA ALA A 59 0.82 1.67 -6.41
C ALA A 59 1.70 2.86 -6.81
N ALA A 60 1.13 4.08 -6.83
CA ALA A 60 1.89 5.31 -7.05
C ALA A 60 2.96 5.54 -5.97
N ALA A 61 2.62 5.30 -4.69
CA ALA A 61 3.56 5.35 -3.58
C ALA A 61 4.70 4.32 -3.71
N ALA A 62 4.42 3.17 -4.33
CA ALA A 62 5.39 2.14 -4.67
C ALA A 62 6.21 2.46 -5.93
N GLY A 63 5.97 3.61 -6.57
CA GLY A 63 6.71 4.07 -7.75
C GLY A 63 6.15 3.62 -9.10
N ILE A 64 4.97 3.00 -9.13
CA ILE A 64 4.30 2.61 -10.37
C ILE A 64 3.55 3.82 -10.93
N SER A 65 3.90 4.23 -12.15
CA SER A 65 3.26 5.36 -12.83
C SER A 65 1.89 4.99 -13.39
N ALA A 66 1.05 6.00 -13.63
CA ALA A 66 -0.26 5.79 -14.27
C ALA A 66 -0.13 5.14 -15.66
N ASP A 67 0.89 5.54 -16.43
CA ASP A 67 1.13 5.00 -17.77
C ASP A 67 1.54 3.51 -17.70
N GLU A 68 2.38 3.11 -16.75
CA GLU A 68 2.71 1.69 -16.53
C GLU A 68 1.47 0.87 -16.16
N MET A 69 0.57 1.41 -15.32
CA MET A 69 -0.70 0.74 -14.99
C MET A 69 -1.60 0.60 -16.24
N ILE A 70 -1.70 1.65 -17.05
CA ILE A 70 -2.49 1.66 -18.29
C ILE A 70 -1.91 0.67 -19.31
N ASP A 71 -0.59 0.62 -19.45
CA ASP A 71 0.12 -0.29 -20.34
C ASP A 71 -0.07 -1.75 -19.90
N ALA A 72 0.02 -2.04 -18.59
CA ALA A 72 -0.26 -3.36 -18.05
C ALA A 72 -1.70 -3.80 -18.35
N LEU A 73 -2.69 -2.92 -18.14
CA LEU A 73 -4.09 -3.20 -18.49
C LEU A 73 -4.23 -3.43 -20.00
N GLY A 74 -3.63 -2.58 -20.83
CA GLY A 74 -3.71 -2.66 -22.28
C GLY A 74 -3.07 -3.94 -22.84
N MET A 75 -1.93 -4.35 -22.29
CA MET A 75 -1.18 -5.54 -22.70
C MET A 75 -2.01 -6.82 -22.57
N TYR A 76 -2.77 -6.97 -21.48
CA TYR A 76 -3.56 -8.17 -21.18
C TYR A 76 -5.07 -8.00 -21.42
N SER A 77 -5.54 -6.87 -21.96
CA SER A 77 -6.95 -6.66 -22.25
C SER A 77 -7.37 -7.30 -23.57
N LYS A 78 -8.50 -8.01 -23.54
CA LYS A 78 -9.18 -8.63 -24.68
C LYS A 78 -9.83 -7.60 -25.59
N PHE A 79 -10.31 -6.50 -25.01
CA PHE A 79 -10.92 -5.38 -25.72
C PHE A 79 -10.10 -4.10 -25.53
N PRO A 80 -10.24 -3.09 -26.42
CA PRO A 80 -9.67 -1.78 -26.15
C PRO A 80 -10.13 -1.25 -24.79
N LEU A 81 -9.22 -0.59 -24.07
CA LEU A 81 -9.57 0.05 -22.80
C LEU A 81 -10.68 1.10 -23.05
N PRO A 82 -11.62 1.26 -22.11
CA PRO A 82 -12.63 2.32 -22.19
C PRO A 82 -11.96 3.70 -22.39
N PRO A 83 -12.43 4.56 -23.31
CA PRO A 83 -11.71 5.77 -23.70
C PRO A 83 -11.38 6.74 -22.55
N ASN A 84 -12.26 6.85 -21.55
CA ASN A 84 -12.07 7.74 -20.41
C ASN A 84 -11.16 7.14 -19.33
N LEU A 85 -10.99 5.81 -19.31
CA LEU A 85 -10.27 5.13 -18.24
C LEU A 85 -8.81 5.60 -18.12
N PRO A 86 -8.01 5.72 -19.20
CA PRO A 86 -6.66 6.27 -19.12
C PRO A 86 -6.59 7.70 -18.59
N VAL A 87 -7.60 8.54 -18.89
CA VAL A 87 -7.64 9.93 -18.41
C VAL A 87 -7.93 9.94 -16.92
N ASP A 88 -8.94 9.19 -16.49
CA ASP A 88 -9.31 9.02 -15.08
C ASP A 88 -8.15 8.48 -14.23
N LEU A 89 -7.41 7.47 -14.71
CA LEU A 89 -6.27 6.91 -13.97
C LEU A 89 -5.16 7.94 -13.80
N ARG A 90 -4.80 8.67 -14.87
CA ARG A 90 -3.78 9.71 -14.79
C ARG A 90 -4.17 10.82 -13.83
N GLU A 91 -5.44 11.23 -13.85
CA GLU A 91 -5.94 12.24 -12.91
C GLU A 91 -5.85 11.73 -11.46
N LEU A 92 -6.35 10.53 -11.17
CA LEU A 92 -6.35 9.97 -9.82
C LEU A 92 -4.94 9.74 -9.29
N VAL A 93 -4.10 9.04 -10.05
CA VAL A 93 -2.71 8.76 -9.68
C VAL A 93 -1.94 10.07 -9.50
N GLY A 94 -2.17 11.06 -10.37
CA GLY A 94 -1.54 12.38 -10.29
C GLY A 94 -1.91 13.22 -9.06
N ARG A 95 -2.92 12.81 -8.26
CA ARG A 95 -3.22 13.45 -6.97
C ARG A 95 -2.28 13.01 -5.86
N TYR A 96 -1.67 11.83 -5.97
CA TYR A 96 -0.65 11.39 -5.02
C TYR A 96 0.59 12.29 -5.11
N GLY A 97 1.16 12.63 -3.95
CA GLY A 97 2.35 13.49 -3.87
C GLY A 97 2.10 14.98 -4.11
N ARG A 98 0.88 15.41 -4.47
CA ARG A 98 0.54 16.85 -4.55
C ARG A 98 0.61 17.53 -3.19
N VAL A 99 0.43 16.76 -2.13
CA VAL A 99 0.59 17.20 -0.74
C VAL A 99 1.51 16.21 -0.05
N SER A 100 2.38 16.71 0.83
CA SER A 100 3.31 15.88 1.58
C SER A 100 3.34 16.27 3.05
N LEU A 101 3.65 15.30 3.91
CA LEU A 101 3.95 15.51 5.32
C LEU A 101 5.47 15.41 5.49
N ARG A 102 6.09 16.46 6.02
CA ARG A 102 7.55 16.54 6.20
C ARG A 102 7.88 17.14 7.55
N ARG A 103 8.98 16.69 8.15
CA ARG A 103 9.59 17.41 9.28
C ARG A 103 10.54 18.47 8.73
N VAL A 104 10.28 19.72 9.08
CA VAL A 104 11.15 20.86 8.76
C VAL A 104 11.45 21.58 10.06
N GLU A 105 12.73 21.60 10.44
CA GLU A 105 13.21 22.19 11.70
C GLU A 105 12.51 21.57 12.93
N GLY A 106 12.30 20.25 12.91
CA GLY A 106 11.65 19.50 13.99
C GLY A 106 10.11 19.54 13.97
N VAL A 107 9.52 20.52 13.29
CA VAL A 107 8.06 20.68 13.19
C VAL A 107 7.51 19.82 12.05
N LEU A 108 6.49 19.02 12.35
CA LEU A 108 5.72 18.32 11.31
C LEU A 108 4.85 19.34 10.55
N ARG A 109 4.97 19.35 9.23
CA ARG A 109 4.26 20.28 8.35
C ARG A 109 3.52 19.53 7.25
N LEU A 110 2.31 19.99 6.95
CA LEU A 110 1.63 19.67 5.69
C LEU A 110 2.11 20.68 4.64
N ILE A 111 2.68 20.19 3.53
CA ILE A 111 3.35 21.02 2.51
C ILE A 111 2.80 20.71 1.12
N THR A 112 2.52 21.74 0.33
CA THR A 112 2.23 21.63 -1.11
C THR A 112 2.73 22.86 -1.85
N GLN A 113 3.17 22.68 -3.10
CA GLN A 113 3.53 23.80 -3.98
C GLN A 113 2.30 24.51 -4.57
N ASP A 114 1.14 23.84 -4.57
CA ASP A 114 -0.12 24.40 -5.07
C ASP A 114 -0.84 25.16 -3.95
N LYS A 115 -0.68 26.48 -3.93
CA LYS A 115 -1.30 27.36 -2.95
C LYS A 115 -2.82 27.27 -2.98
N ALA A 116 -3.43 27.12 -4.16
CA ALA A 116 -4.88 27.06 -4.29
C ALA A 116 -5.43 25.76 -3.68
N LEU A 117 -4.75 24.63 -3.94
CA LEU A 117 -5.04 23.35 -3.31
C LEU A 117 -4.92 23.44 -1.79
N LEU A 118 -3.88 24.08 -1.27
CA LEU A 118 -3.70 24.22 0.19
C LEU A 118 -4.85 24.99 0.84
N GLU A 119 -5.28 26.09 0.22
CA GLU A 119 -6.43 26.88 0.69
C GLU A 119 -7.74 26.08 0.62
N GLU A 120 -7.93 25.29 -0.44
CA GLU A 120 -9.09 24.41 -0.59
C GLU A 120 -9.13 23.37 0.53
N LEU A 121 -8.01 22.67 0.76
CA LEU A 121 -7.88 21.67 1.82
C LEU A 121 -8.09 22.29 3.21
N ALA A 122 -7.56 23.49 3.46
CA ALA A 122 -7.73 24.19 4.73
C ALA A 122 -9.19 24.63 5.00
N ARG A 123 -10.07 24.65 3.99
CA ARG A 123 -11.50 24.93 4.15
C ARG A 123 -12.33 23.67 4.40
N GLN A 124 -11.82 22.50 4.04
CA GLN A 124 -12.49 21.23 4.28
C GLN A 124 -12.51 20.94 5.78
N LYS A 125 -13.69 20.92 6.41
CA LYS A 125 -13.85 20.77 7.86
C LYS A 125 -13.01 19.61 8.42
N GLY A 126 -13.10 18.43 7.80
CA GLY A 126 -12.38 17.24 8.25
C GLY A 126 -10.86 17.31 8.12
N VAL A 127 -10.31 18.20 7.29
CA VAL A 127 -8.87 18.43 7.19
C VAL A 127 -8.46 19.56 8.13
N ARG A 128 -9.20 20.69 8.09
CA ARG A 128 -8.97 21.89 8.90
C ARG A 128 -8.87 21.59 10.39
N ASP A 129 -9.70 20.69 10.90
CA ASP A 129 -9.74 20.34 12.34
C ASP A 129 -8.42 19.70 12.82
N TYR A 130 -7.54 19.26 11.90
CA TYR A 130 -6.23 18.68 12.20
C TYR A 130 -5.04 19.57 11.78
N LEU A 131 -5.30 20.74 11.18
CA LEU A 131 -4.25 21.71 10.83
C LEU A 131 -3.99 22.63 12.02
N GLY A 132 -2.70 22.88 12.28
CA GLY A 132 -2.25 23.89 13.23
C GLY A 132 -2.12 25.27 12.59
N GLU A 133 -1.19 26.06 13.11
CA GLU A 133 -0.93 27.41 12.60
C GLU A 133 -0.41 27.40 11.15
N ARG A 134 -0.80 28.42 10.37
CA ARG A 134 -0.24 28.68 9.05
C ARG A 134 1.20 29.12 9.20
N ILE A 135 2.15 28.37 8.64
CA ILE A 135 3.58 28.72 8.71
C ILE A 135 3.94 29.66 7.56
N ASP A 136 3.51 29.33 6.34
CA ASP A 136 3.76 30.12 5.14
C ASP A 136 2.68 29.86 4.07
N ALA A 137 2.83 30.47 2.89
CA ALA A 137 1.85 30.35 1.81
C ALA A 137 1.62 28.89 1.32
N THR A 138 2.54 27.98 1.62
CA THR A 138 2.62 26.60 1.13
C THR A 138 2.60 25.55 2.22
N SER A 139 2.48 25.94 3.50
CA SER A 139 2.48 24.98 4.60
C SER A 139 1.67 25.38 5.84
N PHE A 140 1.18 24.33 6.52
CA PHE A 140 0.58 24.40 7.86
C PHE A 140 1.38 23.52 8.82
N ALA A 141 1.49 23.95 10.07
CA ALA A 141 1.93 23.09 11.16
C ALA A 141 0.92 21.95 11.36
N VAL A 142 1.39 20.79 11.78
CA VAL A 142 0.56 19.63 12.12
C VAL A 142 1.06 19.06 13.43
N ASP A 143 0.15 18.80 14.36
CA ASP A 143 0.50 18.08 15.59
C ASP A 143 0.82 16.61 15.28
N ASP A 144 1.85 16.05 15.92
CA ASP A 144 2.27 14.67 15.70
C ASP A 144 1.15 13.66 16.00
N ALA A 145 0.29 13.93 16.99
CA ALA A 145 -0.87 13.10 17.31
C ALA A 145 -1.93 13.13 16.19
N HIS A 146 -1.95 14.18 15.37
CA HIS A 146 -2.89 14.34 14.27
C HIS A 146 -2.40 13.77 12.94
N ARG A 147 -1.12 13.38 12.81
CA ARG A 147 -0.53 12.85 11.56
C ARG A 147 -1.39 11.75 10.92
N GLY A 148 -1.83 10.77 11.71
CA GLY A 148 -2.61 9.62 11.23
C GLY A 148 -4.01 10.01 10.74
N VAL A 149 -4.75 10.76 11.56
CA VAL A 149 -6.12 11.21 11.24
C VAL A 149 -6.15 12.23 10.11
N LEU A 150 -5.14 13.10 10.01
CA LEU A 150 -4.97 14.01 8.88
C LEU A 150 -4.77 13.25 7.57
N LYS A 151 -3.94 12.20 7.55
CA LYS A 151 -3.78 11.33 6.36
C LYS A 151 -5.10 10.70 5.94
N GLN A 152 -5.89 10.20 6.89
CA GLN A 152 -7.20 9.63 6.59
C GLN A 152 -8.16 10.68 6.03
N ALA A 153 -8.19 11.88 6.60
CA ALA A 153 -9.00 12.99 6.10
C ALA A 153 -8.61 13.39 4.68
N LEU A 154 -7.31 13.47 4.41
CA LEU A 154 -6.72 13.79 3.10
C LEU A 154 -7.07 12.73 2.03
N ILE A 155 -7.01 11.44 2.38
CA ILE A 155 -7.49 10.35 1.52
C ILE A 155 -8.99 10.52 1.22
N GLY A 156 -9.80 10.84 2.25
CA GLY A 156 -11.24 11.02 2.13
C GLY A 156 -11.64 12.17 1.20
N VAL A 157 -10.86 13.25 1.14
CA VAL A 157 -11.08 14.38 0.21
C VAL A 157 -10.38 14.21 -1.14
N GLY A 158 -9.68 13.08 -1.35
CA GLY A 158 -9.11 12.72 -2.64
C GLY A 158 -7.68 13.17 -2.90
N TYR A 159 -6.95 13.61 -1.87
CA TYR A 159 -5.57 14.11 -1.95
C TYR A 159 -4.67 13.41 -0.93
N PRO A 160 -4.33 12.13 -1.13
CA PRO A 160 -3.47 11.41 -0.19
C PRO A 160 -2.12 12.12 -0.03
N ALA A 161 -1.70 12.31 1.22
CA ALA A 161 -0.38 12.87 1.49
C ALA A 161 0.72 11.83 1.27
N GLU A 162 1.79 12.24 0.60
CA GLU A 162 3.07 11.54 0.65
C GLU A 162 3.71 11.79 2.03
N ASP A 163 3.91 10.72 2.80
CA ASP A 163 4.38 10.82 4.17
C ASP A 163 5.89 10.63 4.26
N LEU A 164 6.62 11.74 4.30
CA LEU A 164 8.09 11.81 4.34
C LEU A 164 8.59 12.35 5.69
N ALA A 165 7.74 12.38 6.72
CA ALA A 165 8.11 12.85 8.05
C ALA A 165 9.05 11.88 8.80
N GLY A 166 9.26 10.68 8.24
CA GLY A 166 10.04 9.61 8.84
C GLY A 166 9.33 8.97 10.04
N TYR A 167 10.03 8.03 10.68
CA TYR A 167 9.61 7.42 11.93
C TYR A 167 10.56 7.85 13.04
N THR A 168 10.03 7.97 14.27
CA THR A 168 10.89 8.02 15.44
C THR A 168 11.57 6.66 15.56
N ASP A 169 12.89 6.66 15.74
CA ASP A 169 13.62 5.39 15.87
C ASP A 169 13.15 4.63 17.11
N GLY A 170 12.87 3.34 16.93
CA GLY A 170 12.42 2.47 17.99
C GLY A 170 13.56 2.07 18.92
N SER A 171 13.24 1.67 20.15
CA SER A 171 14.23 1.07 21.05
C SER A 171 14.72 -0.26 20.50
N ASP A 172 16.03 -0.49 20.52
CA ASP A 172 16.62 -1.72 20.01
C ASP A 172 16.13 -2.95 20.77
N LEU A 173 15.98 -4.06 20.04
CA LEU A 173 15.65 -5.37 20.57
C LEU A 173 16.57 -6.40 19.92
N ALA A 174 17.50 -6.95 20.70
CA ALA A 174 18.40 -8.00 20.23
C ALA A 174 17.63 -9.31 20.02
N VAL A 175 17.32 -9.61 18.76
CA VAL A 175 16.53 -10.78 18.37
C VAL A 175 17.01 -11.32 17.02
N SER A 176 16.92 -12.65 16.87
CA SER A 176 17.24 -13.37 15.64
C SER A 176 16.34 -14.58 15.49
N LEU A 177 16.10 -15.00 14.25
CA LEU A 177 15.39 -16.25 13.97
C LEU A 177 16.31 -17.44 14.26
N ARG A 178 15.75 -18.52 14.79
CA ARG A 178 16.47 -19.78 14.97
C ARG A 178 16.63 -20.49 13.62
N GLU A 179 17.77 -21.14 13.39
CA GLU A 179 17.96 -22.03 12.22
C GLU A 179 17.25 -23.38 12.38
N ILE A 180 16.96 -23.78 13.62
CA ILE A 180 16.28 -25.03 13.97
C ILE A 180 15.08 -24.68 14.86
N ALA A 181 13.90 -25.16 14.47
CA ALA A 181 12.67 -24.99 15.25
C ALA A 181 12.75 -25.79 16.56
N ARG A 182 11.90 -25.45 17.54
CA ARG A 182 11.81 -26.19 18.81
C ARG A 182 11.41 -27.66 18.64
N THR A 183 10.85 -28.01 17.49
CA THR A 183 10.52 -29.39 17.09
C THR A 183 11.73 -30.19 16.61
N GLY A 184 12.90 -29.56 16.45
CA GLY A 184 14.14 -30.19 15.97
C GLY A 184 14.33 -30.17 14.45
N HIS A 185 13.35 -29.67 13.69
CA HIS A 185 13.46 -29.54 12.23
C HIS A 185 14.12 -28.23 11.80
N PRO A 186 14.81 -28.19 10.64
CA PRO A 186 15.31 -26.95 10.06
C PRO A 186 14.18 -25.93 9.90
N PHE A 187 14.41 -24.71 10.36
CA PHE A 187 13.49 -23.61 10.19
C PHE A 187 13.96 -22.74 9.03
N GLN A 188 13.08 -22.53 8.06
CA GLN A 188 13.34 -21.65 6.93
C GLN A 188 12.12 -20.79 6.65
N VAL A 189 12.37 -19.50 6.42
CA VAL A 189 11.38 -18.59 5.86
C VAL A 189 11.19 -18.97 4.39
N ARG A 190 9.94 -19.03 3.90
CA ARG A 190 9.65 -19.37 2.50
C ARG A 190 9.96 -18.19 1.57
N ASP A 191 10.17 -18.45 0.29
CA ASP A 191 10.53 -17.39 -0.68
C ASP A 191 9.52 -16.24 -0.72
N TYR A 192 8.22 -16.56 -0.84
CA TYR A 192 7.17 -15.53 -0.84
C TYR A 192 7.10 -14.74 0.49
N GLN A 193 7.49 -15.38 1.61
CA GLN A 193 7.54 -14.72 2.92
C GLN A 193 8.73 -13.76 2.99
N ARG A 194 9.90 -14.16 2.45
CA ARG A 194 11.07 -13.28 2.32
C ARG A 194 10.76 -12.08 1.44
N MET A 195 10.22 -12.31 0.25
CA MET A 195 9.84 -11.23 -0.69
C MET A 195 8.87 -10.24 -0.04
N ALA A 196 7.89 -10.73 0.73
CA ALA A 196 6.96 -9.86 1.45
C ALA A 196 7.65 -8.98 2.49
N VAL A 197 8.63 -9.52 3.22
CA VAL A 197 9.39 -8.75 4.22
C VAL A 197 10.36 -7.79 3.56
N GLU A 198 11.02 -8.17 2.48
CA GLU A 198 11.92 -7.31 1.71
C GLU A 198 11.17 -6.11 1.12
N ALA A 199 9.99 -6.36 0.53
CA ALA A 199 9.11 -5.31 0.03
C ALA A 199 8.66 -4.35 1.16
N PHE A 200 8.32 -4.89 2.33
CA PHE A 200 7.96 -4.08 3.50
C PHE A 200 9.13 -3.26 4.04
N HIS A 201 10.33 -3.85 4.10
CA HIS A 201 11.53 -3.19 4.62
C HIS A 201 12.07 -2.12 3.66
N ALA A 202 11.90 -2.31 2.34
CA ALA A 202 12.36 -1.42 1.28
C ALA A 202 13.84 -0.99 1.45
N GLY A 203 14.70 -1.92 1.88
CA GLY A 203 16.12 -1.64 2.10
C GLY A 203 16.44 -0.63 3.23
N GLY A 204 15.48 -0.30 4.09
CA GLY A 204 15.65 0.71 5.15
C GLY A 204 15.44 2.16 4.70
N ASP A 205 14.88 2.37 3.50
CA ASP A 205 14.49 3.70 3.01
C ASP A 205 13.41 4.34 3.91
N ALA A 206 13.33 5.67 3.94
CA ALA A 206 12.31 6.40 4.69
C ALA A 206 10.86 6.06 4.26
N ARG A 207 10.69 5.54 3.04
CA ARG A 207 9.43 5.01 2.50
C ARG A 207 9.11 3.59 2.98
N GLY A 208 10.10 2.86 3.49
CA GLY A 208 9.98 1.51 4.03
C GLY A 208 9.54 1.46 5.50
N GLY A 209 9.31 0.24 6.00
CA GLY A 209 9.00 0.00 7.42
C GLY A 209 7.55 0.25 7.83
N SER A 210 6.68 0.61 6.88
CA SER A 210 5.23 0.72 7.07
C SER A 210 4.50 0.25 5.82
N GLY A 211 3.47 -0.57 6.02
CA GLY A 211 2.69 -1.12 4.92
C GLY A 211 1.78 -2.25 5.39
N VAL A 212 1.02 -2.80 4.45
CA VAL A 212 0.12 -3.92 4.70
C VAL A 212 0.58 -5.12 3.87
N VAL A 213 0.85 -6.24 4.53
CA VAL A 213 1.14 -7.51 3.87
C VAL A 213 -0.08 -8.42 3.97
N VAL A 214 -0.69 -8.73 2.82
CA VAL A 214 -1.87 -9.60 2.75
C VAL A 214 -1.45 -11.02 2.39
N LEU A 215 -1.79 -11.98 3.24
CA LEU A 215 -1.54 -13.41 3.02
C LEU A 215 -2.81 -14.22 3.32
N PRO A 216 -3.05 -15.36 2.66
CA PRO A 216 -4.18 -16.23 2.98
C PRO A 216 -4.01 -16.89 4.36
N CYS A 217 -5.08 -17.51 4.87
CA CYS A 217 -5.00 -18.29 6.11
C CYS A 217 -4.03 -19.48 5.92
N GLY A 218 -3.23 -19.79 6.95
CA GLY A 218 -2.24 -20.87 6.88
C GLY A 218 -0.92 -20.55 6.14
N ALA A 219 -0.81 -19.41 5.44
CA ALA A 219 0.42 -19.02 4.73
C ALA A 219 1.58 -18.56 5.64
N GLY A 220 1.43 -18.64 6.96
CA GLY A 220 2.47 -18.26 7.92
C GLY A 220 2.59 -16.74 8.14
N LYS A 221 1.45 -16.06 8.35
CA LYS A 221 1.40 -14.62 8.71
C LYS A 221 2.31 -14.29 9.90
N THR A 222 2.33 -15.16 10.91
CA THR A 222 3.21 -15.02 12.08
C THR A 222 4.69 -15.05 11.71
N ILE A 223 5.09 -15.96 10.80
CA ILE A 223 6.49 -16.07 10.35
C ILE A 223 6.94 -14.81 9.62
N VAL A 224 6.08 -14.21 8.78
CA VAL A 224 6.40 -12.93 8.12
C VAL A 224 6.63 -11.82 9.13
N GLY A 225 5.78 -11.69 10.16
CA GLY A 225 6.01 -10.68 11.20
C GLY A 225 7.25 -10.96 12.06
N LEU A 226 7.57 -12.23 12.36
CA LEU A 226 8.82 -12.59 13.04
C LEU A 226 10.06 -12.26 12.21
N ALA A 227 10.00 -12.50 10.90
CA ALA A 227 11.07 -12.16 9.98
C ALA A 227 11.25 -10.64 9.84
N ALA A 228 10.16 -9.88 9.76
CA ALA A 228 10.20 -8.42 9.80
C ALA A 228 10.82 -7.91 11.12
N LEU A 229 10.41 -8.48 12.26
CA LEU A 229 10.96 -8.17 13.59
C LEU A 229 12.47 -8.48 13.68
N ALA A 230 12.91 -9.61 13.13
CA ALA A 230 14.33 -10.00 13.14
C ALA A 230 15.22 -9.16 12.22
N ILE A 231 14.65 -8.59 11.14
CA ILE A 231 15.34 -7.65 10.25
C ILE A 231 15.41 -6.25 10.89
N LEU A 232 14.29 -5.75 11.42
CA LEU A 232 14.22 -4.42 12.03
C LEU A 232 14.97 -4.35 13.37
N LYS A 233 14.93 -5.42 14.17
CA LYS A 233 15.55 -5.48 15.51
C LYS A 233 15.13 -4.34 16.44
N LYS A 234 13.87 -3.92 16.34
CA LYS A 234 13.26 -2.90 17.19
C LYS A 234 12.20 -3.52 18.10
N SER A 235 12.00 -2.88 19.25
CA SER A 235 10.93 -3.23 20.20
C SER A 235 9.58 -3.16 19.48
N THR A 236 8.85 -4.27 19.48
CA THR A 236 7.67 -4.46 18.63
C THR A 236 6.43 -4.69 19.48
N LEU A 237 5.37 -3.94 19.20
CA LEU A 237 4.04 -4.19 19.76
C LEU A 237 3.21 -5.01 18.78
N VAL A 238 2.84 -6.23 19.18
CA VAL A 238 1.94 -7.09 18.40
C VAL A 238 0.52 -6.95 18.92
N LEU A 239 -0.37 -6.41 18.11
CA LEU A 239 -1.80 -6.30 18.42
C LEU A 239 -2.56 -7.44 17.72
N THR A 240 -3.46 -8.10 18.46
CA THR A 240 -4.30 -9.18 17.92
C THR A 240 -5.74 -8.99 18.38
N THR A 241 -6.67 -9.67 17.71
CA THR A 241 -8.12 -9.56 17.98
C THR A 241 -8.62 -10.50 19.07
N SER A 242 -7.79 -11.43 19.58
CA SER A 242 -8.19 -12.40 20.60
C SER A 242 -7.01 -12.88 21.44
N THR A 243 -7.30 -13.31 22.67
CA THR A 243 -6.30 -13.90 23.58
C THR A 243 -5.64 -15.15 23.00
N THR A 244 -6.38 -15.98 22.27
CA THR A 244 -5.83 -17.16 21.57
C THR A 244 -4.75 -16.76 20.56
N ALA A 245 -4.96 -15.67 19.81
CA ALA A 245 -3.96 -15.18 18.87
C ALA A 245 -2.71 -14.64 19.60
N VAL A 246 -2.87 -13.97 20.74
CA VAL A 246 -1.74 -13.54 21.59
C VAL A 246 -0.89 -14.74 22.01
N GLU A 247 -1.51 -15.80 22.54
CA GLU A 247 -0.78 -17.00 22.98
C GLU A 247 -0.09 -17.72 21.81
N GLN A 248 -0.69 -17.70 20.62
CA GLN A 248 -0.03 -18.20 19.42
C GLN A 248 1.24 -17.39 19.11
N TRP A 249 1.16 -16.06 19.05
CA TRP A 249 2.34 -15.21 18.82
C TRP A 249 3.41 -15.46 19.88
N ARG A 250 3.03 -15.51 21.15
CA ARG A 250 3.95 -15.78 22.25
C ARG A 250 4.67 -17.11 22.11
N ARG A 251 3.96 -18.17 21.71
CA ARG A 251 4.55 -19.50 21.48
C ARG A 251 5.53 -19.51 20.30
N GLU A 252 5.22 -18.81 19.21
CA GLU A 252 6.13 -18.75 18.05
C GLU A 252 7.35 -17.85 18.33
N ILE A 253 7.23 -16.84 19.19
CA ILE A 253 8.35 -15.98 19.61
C ILE A 253 9.30 -16.67 20.60
N LEU A 254 8.78 -17.43 21.57
CA LEU A 254 9.54 -18.00 22.71
C LEU A 254 9.90 -19.49 22.52
#